data_AF-A0A022Q6M6-F1
#
_entry.id   AF-A0A022Q6M6-F1
#
_cell.length_a   1.000
_cell.length_b   1.000
_cell.length_c   1.000
_cell.angle_alpha   90.00
_cell.angle_beta   90.00
_cell.angle_gamma   90.00
#
_symmetry.space_group_name_H-M   'P 1'
#
loop_
_entity.id
_entity.type
_entity.pdbx_description
1 polymer ?
#
loop_
_entity_poly.entity_id
_entity_poly.type
_entity_poly.pdbx_seq_one_letter_code
_entity_poly.pdbx_strand_id
1 'polypeptide(L)' 'MANKSISLDSIKAFWHSQVHDPDKWDHNMKLLRAGGLFAGSIILMRQYGDMMAI' A
#
# COMPACT_ATOMS: atom_id res chain seq x y z
N MET A 1 -27.22 7.52 -7.23
CA MET A 1 -26.42 6.30 -7.01
C MET A 1 -25.27 6.34 -7.99
N ALA A 2 -24.02 6.45 -7.52
CA ALA A 2 -22.86 6.65 -8.38
C ALA A 2 -22.54 5.37 -9.15
N ASN A 3 -22.96 5.29 -10.42
CA ASN A 3 -22.58 4.22 -11.32
C ASN A 3 -21.13 4.45 -11.76
N LYS A 4 -20.18 4.10 -10.90
CA LYS A 4 -18.76 4.08 -11.28
C LYS A 4 -18.54 2.80 -12.08
N SER A 5 -18.85 2.84 -13.38
CA SER A 5 -18.45 1.82 -14.34
C SER A 5 -16.94 1.87 -14.52
N ILE A 6 -16.20 1.40 -13.50
CA ILE A 6 -14.77 1.20 -13.63
C ILE A 6 -14.59 0.05 -14.63
N SER A 7 -14.34 0.37 -15.89
CA SER A 7 -13.95 -0.63 -16.87
C SER A 7 -12.63 -1.28 -16.42
N LEU A 8 -12.53 -2.60 -16.57
CA LEU A 8 -11.28 -3.34 -16.31
C LEU A 8 -10.10 -2.76 -17.10
N ASP A 9 -10.35 -2.21 -18.29
CA ASP A 9 -9.33 -1.55 -19.12
C ASP A 9 -8.76 -0.30 -18.44
N SER A 10 -9.61 0.48 -17.76
CA SER A 10 -9.19 1.67 -17.03
C SER A 10 -8.35 1.34 -15.79
N ILE A 11 -8.64 0.22 -15.11
CA ILE A 11 -7.83 -0.29 -13.99
C ILE A 11 -6.49 -0.77 -14.53
N LYS A 12 -6.48 -1.50 -15.64
CA LYS A 12 -5.27 -2.03 -16.26
C LYS A 12 -4.36 -0.91 -16.75
N ALA A 13 -4.92 0.12 -17.39
CA ALA A 13 -4.18 1.30 -17.81
C ALA A 13 -3.61 2.09 -16.63
N PHE A 14 -4.40 2.26 -15.56
CA PHE A 14 -3.95 2.92 -14.34
C PHE A 14 -2.82 2.12 -13.66
N TRP A 15 -3.00 0.81 -13.48
CA TRP A 15 -1.96 -0.07 -12.92
C TRP A 15 -0.67 0.00 -13.74
N HIS A 16 -0.78 -0.09 -15.07
CA HIS A 16 0.37 0.01 -15.96
C HIS A 16 1.08 1.36 -15.80
N SER A 17 0.34 2.48 -15.71
CA SER A 17 0.93 3.81 -15.49
C SER A 17 1.57 3.97 -14.12
N GLN A 18 1.07 3.33 -13.08
CA GLN A 18 1.63 3.45 -11.72
C GLN A 18 2.90 2.59 -11.53
N VAL A 19 3.06 1.52 -12.32
CA VAL A 19 4.17 0.54 -12.20
C VAL A 19 5.28 0.76 -13.22
N HIS A 20 4.95 1.13 -14.46
CA HIS A 20 5.94 1.25 -15.55
C HIS A 20 6.47 2.68 -15.74
N ASP A 21 5.90 3.66 -15.05
CA ASP A 21 6.41 5.03 -15.02
C ASP A 21 7.43 5.15 -13.87
N PRO A 22 8.73 5.37 -14.17
CA PRO A 22 9.79 5.33 -13.17
C PRO A 22 9.64 6.41 -12.08
N ASP A 23 9.12 7.59 -12.41
CA ASP A 23 8.95 8.68 -11.45
C ASP A 23 7.80 8.38 -10.47
N LYS A 24 6.70 7.81 -10.98
CA LYS A 24 5.57 7.38 -10.14
C LYS A 24 5.91 6.15 -9.32
N TRP A 25 6.69 5.22 -9.88
CA TRP A 25 7.13 4.03 -9.19
C TRP A 25 8.01 4.36 -7.98
N ASP A 26 8.97 5.28 -8.12
CA ASP A 26 9.80 5.73 -7.01
C ASP A 26 8.97 6.32 -5.87
N HIS A 27 8.01 7.19 -6.20
CA HIS A 27 7.10 7.76 -5.19
C HIS A 27 6.22 6.70 -4.51
N ASN A 28 5.61 5.81 -5.29
CA ASN A 28 4.75 4.75 -4.78
C ASN A 28 5.54 3.77 -3.90
N MET A 29 6.79 3.47 -4.26
CA MET A 29 7.66 2.59 -3.47
C MET A 29 8.02 3.23 -2.12
N LYS A 30 8.25 4.54 -2.08
CA LYS A 30 8.48 5.27 -0.82
C LYS A 30 7.25 5.22 0.08
N LEU A 31 6.06 5.40 -0.47
CA LEU A 31 4.79 5.27 0.27
C LEU A 31 4.57 3.83 0.78
N LEU A 32 4.79 2.82 -0.07
CA LEU A 32 4.68 1.42 0.31
C LEU A 32 5.63 1.07 1.46
N ARG A 33 6.89 1.54 1.37
CA ARG A 33 7.89 1.33 2.42
C ARG A 33 7.48 2.02 3.72
N ALA A 34 7.01 3.27 3.66
CA ALA A 34 6.56 3.99 4.84
C ALA A 34 5.36 3.30 5.50
N GLY A 35 4.35 2.91 4.70
CA GLY A 35 3.19 2.16 5.18
C GLY A 35 3.56 0.80 5.78
N GLY A 36 4.48 0.08 5.13
CA GLY A 36 5.00 -1.20 5.63
C GLY A 36 5.75 -1.07 6.95
N LEU A 37 6.60 -0.05 7.10
CA LEU A 37 7.30 0.23 8.35
C LEU A 37 6.34 0.62 9.47
N PHE A 38 5.31 1.40 9.16
CA PHE A 38 4.29 1.81 10.13
C PHE A 38 3.40 0.64 10.58
N ALA A 39 2.85 -0.14 9.65
CA ALA A 39 2.06 -1.32 9.99
C ALA A 39 2.91 -2.38 10.70
N GLY A 40 4.14 -2.59 10.22
CA GLY A 40 5.10 -3.50 10.84
C GLY A 40 5.45 -3.10 12.27
N SER A 41 5.65 -1.80 12.54
CA SER A 41 5.95 -1.35 13.92
C SER A 41 4.75 -1.56 14.86
N ILE A 42 3.52 -1.34 14.41
CA ILE A 42 2.31 -1.62 15.20
C ILE A 42 2.23 -3.12 15.53
N ILE A 43 2.43 -3.98 14.54
CA ILE A 43 2.37 -5.44 14.73
C ILE A 43 3.45 -5.90 15.70
N LEU A 44 4.70 -5.44 15.51
CA LEU A 44 5.80 -5.76 16.42
C LEU A 44 5.49 -5.30 17.83
N MET A 45 5.08 -4.04 18.03
CA MET A 45 4.72 -3.51 19.35
C MET A 45 3.59 -4.30 20.00
N ARG A 46 2.58 -4.72 19.23
CA ARG A 46 1.50 -5.57 19.73
C ARG A 46 2.02 -6.93 20.20
N GLN A 47 2.83 -7.61 19.40
CA GLN A 47 3.40 -8.91 19.76
C GLN A 47 4.32 -8.83 20.97
N TYR A 48 5.20 -7.81 21.04
CA TYR A 48 6.05 -7.60 22.22
C TYR A 48 5.25 -7.24 23.47
N GLY A 49 4.17 -6.46 23.34
CA GLY A 49 3.25 -6.18 24.43
C GLY A 49 2.57 -7.44 24.95
N ASP A 50 2.04 -8.29 24.05
CA ASP A 50 1.40 -9.55 24.41
C ASP A 50 2.40 -10.53 25.09
N MET A 51 3.67 -10.53 24.69
CA MET A 51 4.71 -11.35 25.34
C MET A 51 5.13 -10.85 26.73
N MET A 52 5.10 -9.53 26.98
CA MET A 52 5.41 -8.95 28.30
C MET A 52 4.20 -8.91 29.24
N ALA A 53 3.00 -9.19 28.74
CA ALA A 53 1.77 -9.32 29.52
C ALA A 53 1.56 -10.72 30.13
N ILE A 54 2.49 -11.66 29.87
CA ILE A 54 2.59 -12.99 30.49
C ILE A 54 3.67 -12.95 31.56
#